data_AF-A0AAJ3Z338-F1
#
_entry.id   AF-A0AAJ3Z338-F1
#
_cell.length_a   1.000
_cell.length_b   1.000
_cell.length_c   1.000
_cell.angle_alpha   90.00
_cell.angle_beta   90.00
_cell.angle_gamma   90.00
#
_symmetry.space_group_name_H-M   'P 1'
#
loop_
_entity.id
_entity.type
_entity.pdbx_description
1 polymer ?
#
loop_
_entity_poly.entity_id
_entity_poly.type
_entity_poly.pdbx_seq_one_letter_code
_entity_poly.pdbx_strand_id
1 'polypeptide(L)' 'MKLNLYSFTVINDSYKTISGTVAAPSIKAAREEIKKTYAVDHGTTPYKMQIKQIKKLVISHE' A
#
# COMPACT_ATOMS: atom_id res chain seq x y z
N MET A 1 17.98 -6.51 8.29
CA MET A 1 16.61 -6.02 8.63
C MET A 1 15.58 -7.03 8.11
N LYS A 2 14.55 -7.36 8.89
CA LYS A 2 13.48 -8.27 8.44
C LYS A 2 12.37 -7.46 7.76
N LEU A 3 12.15 -7.70 6.46
CA LEU A 3 11.05 -7.12 5.71
C LEU A 3 9.81 -8.01 5.82
N ASN A 4 8.64 -7.40 5.91
CA ASN A 4 7.35 -8.06 5.89
C ASN A 4 6.61 -7.65 4.61
N LEU A 5 5.91 -8.59 3.98
CA LEU A 5 5.04 -8.28 2.86
C LEU A 5 3.68 -7.81 3.38
N TYR A 6 3.17 -6.71 2.84
CA TYR A 6 1.86 -6.16 3.16
C TYR A 6 1.01 -6.08 1.90
N SER A 7 -0.18 -6.68 1.91
CA SER A 7 -1.20 -6.38 0.91
C SER A 7 -1.93 -5.10 1.29
N PHE A 8 -2.24 -4.27 0.30
CA PHE A 8 -2.98 -3.05 0.49
C PHE A 8 -4.11 -2.91 -0.52
N THR A 9 -5.08 -2.08 -0.18
CA THR A 9 -6.16 -1.67 -1.07
C THR A 9 -6.40 -0.18 -0.86
N VAL A 10 -6.40 0.56 -1.97
CA VAL A 10 -6.47 2.00 -2.01
C VAL A 10 -7.62 2.42 -2.93
N ILE A 11 -8.25 3.53 -2.60
CA ILE A 11 -9.27 4.15 -3.44
C ILE A 11 -8.74 5.51 -3.85
N ASN A 12 -8.77 5.77 -5.15
CA ASN A 12 -8.50 7.10 -5.71
C ASN A 12 -9.82 7.86 -5.95
N ASP A 13 -9.72 9.16 -6.20
CA ASP A 13 -10.84 10.10 -6.43
C ASP A 13 -11.83 9.62 -7.52
N SER A 14 -11.36 8.86 -8.51
CA SER A 14 -12.22 8.22 -9.52
C SER A 14 -12.99 6.98 -9.02
N TYR A 15 -13.06 6.77 -7.71
CA TYR A 15 -13.59 5.57 -7.04
C TYR A 15 -12.95 4.24 -7.48
N LYS A 16 -11.83 4.32 -8.22
CA LYS A 16 -11.09 3.14 -8.64
C LYS A 16 -10.38 2.55 -7.43
N THR A 17 -10.76 1.33 -7.12
CA THR A 17 -10.10 0.53 -6.09
C THR A 17 -8.92 -0.17 -6.73
N ILE A 18 -7.74 -0.02 -6.14
CA ILE A 18 -6.55 -0.70 -6.61
C ILE A 18 -5.94 -1.45 -5.42
N SER A 19 -5.55 -2.68 -5.68
CA SER A 19 -4.94 -3.56 -4.69
C SER A 19 -3.52 -3.91 -5.14
N GLY A 20 -2.63 -4.12 -4.18
CA GLY A 20 -1.25 -4.46 -4.47
C GLY A 20 -0.55 -5.01 -3.23
N THR A 21 0.74 -5.26 -3.36
CA THR A 21 1.60 -5.69 -2.25
C THR A 21 2.84 -4.80 -2.17
N VAL A 22 3.28 -4.51 -0.95
CA VAL A 22 4.48 -3.74 -0.67
C VAL A 22 5.33 -4.44 0.39
N ALA A 23 6.64 -4.52 0.17
CA ALA A 23 7.57 -5.04 1.14
C ALA A 23 8.05 -3.90 2.05
N ALA A 24 7.81 -4.01 3.35
CA ALA A 24 8.19 -2.96 4.30
C ALA A 24 8.55 -3.56 5.67
N PRO A 25 9.40 -2.89 6.47
CA PRO A 25 9.77 -3.39 7.80
C PRO A 25 8.59 -3.35 8.78
N SER A 26 7.64 -2.42 8.59
CA SER A 26 6.46 -2.24 9.45
C SER A 26 5.26 -1.74 8.66
N ILE A 27 4.06 -1.82 9.26
CA ILE A 27 2.82 -1.29 8.67
C ILE A 27 2.88 0.23 8.44
N LYS A 28 3.62 0.97 9.29
CA LYS A 28 3.81 2.41 9.14
C LYS A 28 4.65 2.71 7.90
N ALA A 29 5.80 2.03 7.77
CA ALA A 29 6.66 2.14 6.59
C ALA A 29 5.92 1.71 5.31
N ALA A 30 5.11 0.65 5.39
CA ALA A 30 4.28 0.21 4.26
C ALA A 30 3.31 1.30 3.78
N ARG A 31 2.65 2.02 4.71
CA ARG A 31 1.74 3.13 4.36
C ARG A 31 2.48 4.30 3.71
N GLU A 32 3.68 4.62 4.18
CA GLU A 32 4.50 5.69 3.60
C GLU A 32 4.96 5.31 2.18
N GLU A 33 5.40 4.07 2.00
CA GLU A 33 5.81 3.55 0.71
C GLU A 33 4.64 3.54 -0.28
N ILE A 34 3.47 3.05 0.13
CA ILE A 34 2.24 3.07 -0.70
C ILE A 34 1.90 4.49 -1.16
N LYS A 35 1.95 5.47 -0.25
CA LYS A 35 1.68 6.89 -0.59
C LYS A 35 2.71 7.43 -1.58
N LYS A 36 3.99 7.09 -1.39
CA LYS A 36 5.08 7.54 -2.26
C LYS A 36 4.96 6.94 -3.66
N THR A 37 4.80 5.61 -3.77
CA THR A 37 4.66 4.92 -5.05
C THR A 37 3.46 5.44 -5.83
N TYR A 38 2.31 5.61 -5.18
CA TYR A 38 1.11 6.13 -5.85
C TYR A 38 1.20 7.59 -6.30
N ALA A 39 1.88 8.43 -5.52
CA ALA A 39 2.08 9.82 -5.91
C ALA A 39 2.92 9.93 -7.18
N VAL A 40 3.89 9.02 -7.35
CA VAL A 40 4.80 9.00 -8.52
C VAL A 40 4.15 8.38 -9.75
N ASP A 41 3.47 7.24 -9.60
CA ASP A 41 2.99 6.45 -10.76
C ASP A 41 1.79 7.09 -11.49
N HIS A 42 0.96 7.85 -10.77
CA HIS A 42 -0.29 8.38 -11.30
C HIS A 42 -0.33 9.89 -11.48
N GLY A 43 0.77 10.60 -11.21
CA GLY A 43 0.81 12.08 -11.23
C GLY A 43 -0.24 12.73 -10.31
N THR A 44 -0.87 11.93 -9.44
CA THR A 44 -1.93 12.34 -8.54
C THR A 44 -1.34 12.78 -7.22
N THR A 45 -1.80 13.93 -6.73
CA THR A 45 -1.42 14.44 -5.41
C THR A 45 -1.72 13.37 -4.35
N PRO A 46 -0.79 13.05 -3.44
CA PRO A 46 -0.97 12.00 -2.42
C PRO A 46 -2.17 12.23 -1.49
N TYR A 47 -2.73 13.44 -1.48
CA TYR A 47 -3.93 13.82 -0.74
C TYR A 47 -5.24 13.25 -1.31
N LYS A 48 -5.29 12.85 -2.59
CA LYS A 48 -6.51 12.32 -3.23
C LYS A 48 -6.69 10.80 -3.08
N MET A 49 -5.79 10.17 -2.34
CA MET A 49 -5.71 8.72 -2.22
C MET A 49 -6.00 8.29 -0.78
N GLN A 50 -6.95 7.38 -0.60
CA GLN A 50 -7.27 6.80 0.69
C GLN A 50 -6.86 5.32 0.75
N ILE A 51 -5.99 4.97 1.70
CA ILE A 51 -5.69 3.57 2.00
C ILE A 51 -6.87 2.99 2.78
N LYS A 52 -7.69 2.18 2.11
CA LYS A 52 -8.87 1.54 2.71
C LYS A 52 -8.48 0.36 3.61
N GLN A 53 -7.48 -0.41 3.18
CA GLN A 53 -7.03 -1.59 3.90
C GLN A 53 -5.53 -1.78 3.71
N ILE A 54 -4.86 -2.24 4.77
CA ILE A 54 -3.50 -2.76 4.71
C ILE A 54 -3.38 -3.93 5.68
N LYS A 55 -2.91 -5.09 5.20
CA LYS A 55 -2.78 -6.32 5.99
C LYS A 55 -1.42 -6.96 5.73
N LYS A 56 -0.78 -7.46 6.78
CA LYS A 56 0.46 -8.23 6.64
C LYS A 56 0.13 -9.56 5.96
N LEU A 57 0.81 -9.88 4.86
CA LEU A 57 0.80 -11.23 4.31
C LEU A 57 1.68 -12.10 5.21
N VAL A 58 1.04 -13.06 5.87
CA VAL A 58 1.73 -14.19 6.49
C VAL A 58 1.63 -15.32 5.48
N ILE A 59 2.76 -15.65 4.84
CA ILE A 59 2.84 -16.86 4.03
C ILE A 59 2.99 -17.99 5.05
N SER A 60 1.87 -18.61 5.40
CA SER A 60 1.88 -19.88 6.11
C SER A 60 2.29 -20.94 5.09
N HIS A 61 3.40 -21.64 5.34
CA HIS A 61 3.69 -22.91 4.67
C HIS A 61 2.78 -23.93 5.36
N GLU A 62 1.80 -24.46 4.62
CA GLU A 62 1.11 -25.71 5.01
C GLU A 62 2.02 -26.92 4.77
#